data_AF-G0L0I8-F1
#
_entry.id   AF-G0L0I8-F1
#
_cell.length_a   1.000
_cell.length_b   1.000
_cell.length_c   1.000
_cell.angle_alpha   90.00
_cell.angle_beta   90.00
_cell.angle_gamma   90.00
#
_symmetry.space_group_name_H-M   'P 1'
#
loop_
_entity.id
_entity.type
_entity.pdbx_description
1 polymer ?
#
loop_
_entity_poly.entity_id
_entity_poly.type
_entity_poly.pdbx_seq_one_letter_code
_entity_poly.pdbx_strand_id
1 'polypeptide(L)'
;MKLKEFEEKSKIIRKEIFDESLLKQPSIYSLKRVGNQLLDIVKTMKSENSEMIPTLQSLKMDLDIYLDDLGGELQHDYDKNNKRYKGKWSNESRKISGFISRLKHTFWKKKRNKNVW
;
A
#
# COMPACT_ATOMS: atom_id res chain seq x y z
N MET A 1 -4.77 12.32 -10.07
CA MET A 1 -5.06 12.38 -8.64
C MET A 1 -4.44 13.63 -8.04
N LYS A 2 -5.26 14.41 -7.32
CA LYS A 2 -4.77 15.54 -6.51
C LYS A 2 -4.23 15.04 -5.17
N LEU A 3 -3.36 15.83 -4.51
CA LEU A 3 -2.79 15.45 -3.20
C LEU A 3 -3.88 15.20 -2.14
N LYS A 4 -4.91 16.06 -2.09
CA LYS A 4 -6.04 15.91 -1.15
C LYS A 4 -6.78 14.58 -1.33
N GLU A 5 -7.01 14.19 -2.58
CA GLU A 5 -7.65 12.92 -2.93
C GLU A 5 -6.80 11.71 -2.49
N PHE A 6 -5.47 11.79 -2.67
CA PHE A 6 -4.55 10.79 -2.14
C PHE A 6 -4.57 10.72 -0.61
N GLU A 7 -4.60 11.86 0.08
CA GLU A 7 -4.66 11.92 1.54
C GLU A 7 -5.94 11.28 2.08
N GLU A 8 -7.09 11.53 1.45
CA GLU A 8 -8.36 10.90 1.78
C GLU A 8 -8.31 9.38 1.58
N LYS A 9 -7.87 8.92 0.39
CA LYS A 9 -7.73 7.49 0.09
C LYS A 9 -6.74 6.79 1.03
N SER A 10 -5.59 7.40 1.30
CA SER A 10 -4.59 6.85 2.21
C SER A 10 -5.04 6.83 3.67
N LYS A 11 -5.88 7.77 4.10
CA LYS A 11 -6.50 7.75 5.43
C LYS A 11 -7.44 6.54 5.59
N ILE A 12 -8.24 6.24 4.56
CA ILE A 12 -9.13 5.07 4.55
C ILE A 12 -8.31 3.78 4.67
N ILE A 13 -7.26 3.63 3.83
CA ILE A 13 -6.35 2.48 3.89
C ILE A 13 -5.74 2.30 5.28
N ARG A 14 -5.21 3.39 5.86
CA ARG A 14 -4.60 3.34 7.20
C ARG A 14 -5.60 2.95 8.27
N LYS A 15 -6.84 3.43 8.16
CA LYS A 15 -7.91 3.07 9.09
C LYS A 15 -8.24 1.59 9.01
N GLU A 16 -8.44 1.05 7.80
CA GLU A 16 -8.71 -0.40 7.61
C GLU A 16 -7.61 -1.26 8.23
N ILE A 17 -6.33 -0.93 7.96
CA ILE A 17 -5.20 -1.65 8.54
C ILE A 17 -5.13 -1.50 10.06
N PHE A 18 -5.40 -0.31 10.59
CA PHE A 18 -5.42 -0.09 12.03
C PHE A 18 -6.51 -0.93 12.70
N ASP A 19 -7.75 -0.83 12.22
CA ASP A 19 -8.90 -1.55 12.76
C ASP A 19 -8.67 -3.07 12.72
N GLU A 20 -8.13 -3.60 11.61
CA GLU A 20 -7.83 -5.02 11.47
C GLU A 20 -6.74 -5.49 12.45
N SER A 21 -5.72 -4.66 12.70
CA SER A 21 -4.59 -5.01 13.58
C SER A 21 -4.99 -5.29 15.03
N LEU A 22 -6.14 -4.76 15.45
CA LEU A 22 -6.71 -4.95 16.78
C LEU A 22 -7.28 -6.37 16.95
N LEU A 23 -7.63 -7.04 15.86
CA LEU A 23 -8.19 -8.39 15.91
C LEU A 23 -7.15 -9.42 16.36
N LYS A 24 -7.62 -10.48 17.02
CA LYS A 24 -6.76 -11.61 17.42
C LYS A 24 -6.21 -12.35 16.20
N GLN A 25 -7.03 -12.47 15.16
CA GLN A 25 -6.68 -13.09 13.87
C GLN A 25 -7.07 -12.12 12.75
N PRO A 26 -6.19 -11.16 12.43
CA PRO A 26 -6.47 -10.20 11.36
C PRO A 26 -6.61 -10.92 10.01
N SER A 27 -7.47 -10.43 9.13
CA SER A 27 -7.71 -11.03 7.83
C SER A 27 -6.55 -10.79 6.87
N ILE A 28 -6.13 -11.82 6.15
CA ILE A 28 -5.20 -11.65 5.03
C ILE A 28 -5.86 -10.89 3.87
N TYR A 29 -7.18 -11.00 3.74
CA TYR A 29 -7.94 -10.32 2.69
C TYR A 29 -7.95 -8.81 2.85
N SER A 30 -7.78 -8.27 4.07
CA SER A 30 -7.63 -6.83 4.28
C SER A 30 -6.31 -6.32 3.67
N LEU A 31 -5.19 -7.03 3.87
CA LEU A 31 -3.90 -6.70 3.26
C LEU A 31 -4.00 -6.71 1.72
N LYS A 32 -4.63 -7.74 1.17
CA LYS A 32 -4.86 -7.84 -0.28
C LYS A 32 -5.74 -6.70 -0.80
N ARG A 33 -6.82 -6.37 -0.09
CA ARG A 33 -7.72 -5.27 -0.47
C ARG A 33 -7.01 -3.94 -0.49
N VAL A 34 -6.30 -3.59 0.59
CA VAL A 34 -5.60 -2.30 0.65
C VAL A 34 -4.40 -2.24 -0.28
N GLY A 35 -3.72 -3.36 -0.52
CA GLY A 35 -2.64 -3.46 -1.52
C GLY A 35 -3.17 -3.18 -2.93
N ASN A 36 -4.33 -3.72 -3.30
CA ASN A 36 -4.99 -3.40 -4.56
C ASN A 36 -5.43 -1.93 -4.64
N GLN A 37 -5.97 -1.36 -3.56
CA GLN A 37 -6.30 0.08 -3.51
C GLN A 37 -5.06 0.96 -3.74
N LEU A 38 -3.91 0.59 -3.16
CA LEU A 38 -2.64 1.28 -3.40
C LEU A 38 -2.18 1.13 -4.86
N LEU A 39 -2.31 -0.06 -5.42
CA LEU A 39 -1.96 -0.31 -6.82
C LEU A 39 -2.80 0.56 -7.77
N ASP A 40 -4.09 0.71 -7.51
CA ASP A 40 -4.99 1.57 -8.30
C ASP A 40 -4.65 3.05 -8.15
N ILE A 41 -4.25 3.50 -6.96
CA ILE A 41 -3.69 4.84 -6.74
C ILE A 41 -2.46 5.04 -7.63
N VAL A 42 -1.52 4.08 -7.64
CA VAL A 42 -0.30 4.15 -8.46
C VAL A 42 -0.63 4.20 -9.95
N LYS A 43 -1.54 3.34 -10.43
CA LYS A 43 -1.97 3.32 -11.85
C LYS A 43 -2.60 4.66 -12.25
N THR A 44 -3.50 5.18 -11.42
CA THR A 44 -4.15 6.48 -11.64
C THR A 44 -3.11 7.59 -11.71
N MET A 45 -2.18 7.64 -10.74
CA MET A 45 -1.08 8.61 -10.75
C MET A 45 -0.22 8.48 -12.00
N LYS A 46 0.14 7.26 -12.42
CA LYS A 46 0.98 7.05 -13.59
C LYS A 46 0.32 7.57 -14.86
N SER A 47 -0.99 7.36 -15.02
CA SER A 47 -1.76 7.83 -16.18
C SER A 47 -1.82 9.36 -16.28
N GLU A 48 -1.72 10.06 -15.15
CA GLU A 48 -1.85 11.52 -15.10
C GLU A 48 -0.52 12.27 -14.93
N ASN A 49 0.61 11.56 -14.78
CA ASN A 49 1.90 12.17 -14.40
C ASN A 49 3.06 11.56 -15.19
N SER A 50 3.26 12.02 -16.43
CA SER A 50 4.33 11.55 -17.33
C SER A 50 5.75 11.72 -16.74
N GLU A 51 6.00 12.83 -16.04
CA GLU A 51 7.31 13.14 -15.42
C GLU A 51 7.74 12.13 -14.33
N MET A 52 6.78 11.38 -13.78
CA MET A 52 7.01 10.50 -12.63
C MET A 52 6.92 9.02 -13.00
N ILE A 53 6.81 8.71 -14.29
CA ILE A 53 6.64 7.35 -14.81
C ILE A 53 7.69 6.38 -14.24
N PRO A 54 9.00 6.68 -14.20
CA PRO A 54 9.98 5.71 -13.70
C PRO A 54 9.74 5.34 -12.22
N THR A 55 9.52 6.33 -11.36
CA THR A 55 9.28 6.11 -9.92
C THR A 55 7.96 5.38 -9.68
N LEU A 56 6.90 5.74 -10.42
CA LEU A 56 5.59 5.11 -10.30
C LEU A 56 5.57 3.69 -10.88
N GLN A 57 6.34 3.44 -11.94
CA GLN A 57 6.51 2.10 -12.50
C GLN A 57 7.23 1.17 -11.51
N SER A 58 8.32 1.62 -10.88
CA SER A 58 8.99 0.85 -9.83
C SER A 58 8.04 0.56 -8.65
N LEU A 59 7.30 1.56 -8.18
CA LEU A 59 6.32 1.36 -7.10
C LEU A 59 5.20 0.38 -7.47
N LYS A 60 4.74 0.41 -8.73
CA LYS A 60 3.76 -0.55 -9.24
C LYS A 60 4.32 -1.97 -9.16
N MET A 61 5.53 -2.18 -9.66
CA MET A 61 6.18 -3.50 -9.66
C MET A 61 6.38 -4.03 -8.24
N ASP A 62 6.84 -3.18 -7.31
CA ASP A 62 7.01 -3.57 -5.90
C ASP A 62 5.66 -3.99 -5.27
N LEU A 63 4.57 -3.30 -5.61
CA LEU A 63 3.22 -3.64 -5.13
C LEU A 63 2.67 -4.93 -5.76
N ASP A 64 2.92 -5.16 -7.05
CA ASP A 64 2.52 -6.40 -7.73
C ASP A 64 3.23 -7.60 -7.06
N ILE A 65 4.55 -7.53 -6.87
CA ILE A 65 5.34 -8.56 -6.17
C ILE A 65 4.80 -8.80 -4.76
N TYR A 66 4.57 -7.72 -4.00
CA TYR A 66 3.99 -7.82 -2.66
C TYR A 66 2.64 -8.55 -2.64
N LEU A 67 1.76 -8.24 -3.60
CA LEU A 67 0.42 -8.84 -3.69
C LEU A 67 0.50 -10.33 -4.05
N ASP A 68 1.42 -10.71 -4.92
CA ASP A 68 1.67 -12.12 -5.28
C ASP A 68 2.22 -12.89 -4.08
N ASP A 69 3.18 -12.31 -3.35
CA ASP A 69 3.82 -12.93 -2.18
C ASP A 69 2.84 -13.16 -1.01
N LEU A 70 1.84 -12.29 -0.83
CA LEU A 70 0.82 -12.44 0.22
C LEU A 70 0.10 -13.80 0.12
N GLY A 71 -0.12 -14.31 -1.10
CA GLY A 71 -0.85 -15.56 -1.34
C GLY A 71 -0.12 -16.83 -0.91
N GLY A 72 1.16 -16.74 -0.52
CA GLY A 72 1.98 -17.88 -0.15
C GLY A 72 1.86 -18.28 1.32
N GLU A 73 2.99 -18.22 2.04
CA GLU A 73 3.11 -18.73 3.42
C GLU A 73 2.12 -18.05 4.40
N LEU A 74 1.81 -16.78 4.18
CA LEU A 74 0.90 -16.04 5.04
C LEU A 74 -0.55 -16.55 4.93
N GLN A 75 -1.01 -16.89 3.73
CA GLN A 75 -2.34 -17.47 3.51
C GLN A 75 -2.45 -18.82 4.21
N HIS A 76 -1.44 -19.67 4.03
CA HIS A 76 -1.40 -20.98 4.69
C HIS A 76 -1.40 -20.87 6.22
N ASP A 77 -0.67 -19.90 6.79
CA ASP A 77 -0.68 -19.62 8.23
C ASP A 77 -2.02 -19.07 8.73
N TYR A 78 -2.71 -18.27 7.91
CA TYR A 78 -4.06 -17.79 8.19
C TYR A 78 -5.06 -18.95 8.28
N ASP A 79 -5.06 -19.83 7.26
CA ASP A 79 -5.99 -20.95 7.14
C ASP A 79 -5.80 -21.97 8.27
N LYS A 80 -4.56 -22.16 8.74
CA LYS A 80 -4.23 -23.05 9.86
C LYS A 80 -4.35 -22.40 11.24
N ASN A 81 -4.77 -21.13 11.31
CA ASN A 81 -4.86 -20.36 12.55
C ASN A 81 -3.54 -20.41 13.37
N ASN A 82 -2.41 -20.25 12.68
CA ASN A 82 -1.08 -20.38 13.27
C ASN A 82 -0.84 -19.25 14.28
N LYS A 83 -0.31 -19.57 15.47
CA LYS A 83 -0.01 -18.57 16.52
C LYS A 83 0.94 -17.45 16.05
N ARG A 84 1.83 -17.74 15.10
CA ARG A 84 2.79 -16.76 14.56
C ARG A 84 2.19 -15.84 13.49
N TYR A 85 0.99 -16.16 13.00
CA TYR A 85 0.34 -15.44 11.91
C TYR A 85 0.17 -13.95 12.19
N LYS A 86 -0.34 -13.56 13.37
CA LYS A 86 -0.54 -12.13 13.70
C LYS A 86 0.75 -11.31 13.63
N GLY A 87 1.89 -11.91 14.01
CA GLY A 87 3.20 -11.28 13.88
C GLY A 87 3.61 -11.09 12.42
N LYS A 88 3.42 -12.10 11.58
CA LYS A 88 3.68 -12.02 10.14
C LYS A 88 2.77 -10.99 9.44
N TRP A 89 1.47 -11.03 9.73
CA TRP A 89 0.51 -10.04 9.25
C TRP A 89 0.92 -8.61 9.62
N SER A 90 1.41 -8.40 10.85
CA SER A 90 1.89 -7.09 11.31
C SER A 90 3.14 -6.61 10.56
N ASN A 91 4.01 -7.53 10.12
CA ASN A 91 5.15 -7.19 9.28
C ASN A 91 4.69 -6.76 7.89
N GLU A 92 3.72 -7.48 7.30
CA GLU A 92 3.16 -7.12 5.99
C GLU A 92 2.40 -5.79 6.02
N SER A 93 1.67 -5.49 7.10
CA SER A 93 0.98 -4.20 7.25
C SER A 93 1.94 -3.01 7.39
N ARG A 94 3.15 -3.23 7.95
CA ARG A 94 4.22 -2.21 7.91
C ARG A 94 4.73 -1.95 6.50
N LYS A 95 4.78 -2.96 5.62
CA LYS A 95 5.15 -2.76 4.20
C LYS A 95 4.14 -1.85 3.49
N ILE A 96 2.84 -2.05 3.73
CA ILE A 96 1.77 -1.14 3.25
C ILE A 96 2.01 0.31 3.70
N SER A 97 2.36 0.51 4.98
CA SER A 97 2.70 1.84 5.49
C SER A 97 3.92 2.45 4.79
N GLY A 98 4.91 1.62 4.44
CA GLY A 98 6.05 2.00 3.62
C GLY A 98 5.66 2.45 2.21
N PHE A 99 4.78 1.72 1.53
CA PHE A 99 4.25 2.10 0.22
C PHE A 99 3.53 3.45 0.25
N ILE A 100 2.65 3.66 1.24
CA ILE A 100 1.97 4.94 1.43
C ILE A 100 2.98 6.08 1.60
N SER A 101 4.04 5.85 2.39
CA SER A 101 5.05 6.87 2.67
C SER A 101 5.86 7.21 1.41
N ARG A 102 6.25 6.21 0.61
CA ARG A 102 6.91 6.42 -0.69
C ARG A 102 6.01 7.16 -1.68
N LEU A 103 4.71 6.84 -1.73
CA LEU A 103 3.75 7.55 -2.56
C LEU A 103 3.59 9.01 -2.13
N LYS A 104 3.49 9.26 -0.82
CA LYS A 104 3.43 10.62 -0.28
C LYS A 104 4.69 11.40 -0.66
N HIS A 105 5.88 10.85 -0.45
CA HIS A 105 7.13 11.51 -0.82
C HIS A 105 7.18 11.87 -2.32
N THR A 106 6.71 10.94 -3.16
CA THR A 106 6.59 11.09 -4.61
C THR A 106 5.68 12.28 -4.97
N PHE A 107 4.52 12.45 -4.32
CA PHE A 107 3.68 13.65 -4.47
C PHE A 107 4.37 14.95 -4.06
N TRP A 108 5.08 14.95 -2.93
CA TRP A 108 5.74 16.13 -2.40
C TRP A 108 6.89 16.61 -3.29
N LYS A 109 7.67 15.67 -3.84
CA LYS A 109 8.73 15.98 -4.81
C LYS A 109 8.16 16.68 -6.04
N LYS A 110 7.03 16.21 -6.58
CA LYS A 110 6.33 16.86 -7.70
C LYS A 110 5.91 18.29 -7.36
N LYS A 111 5.29 18.50 -6.19
CA LYS A 111 4.84 19.83 -5.76
C LYS A 111 6.01 20.81 -5.62
N ARG A 112 7.13 20.35 -5.05
CA ARG A 112 8.34 21.17 -4.92
C ARG A 112 8.89 21.57 -6.28
N ASN A 113 8.97 20.65 -7.24
CA ASN A 113 9.48 20.95 -8.58
C ASN A 113 8.60 21.93 -9.38
N LYS A 114 7.29 22.01 -9.07
CA LYS A 114 6.38 22.98 -9.69
C LYS A 114 6.44 24.39 -9.11
N ASN A 115 7.02 24.56 -7.92
CA ASN A 115 7.13 25.86 -7.24
C ASN A 115 8.50 26.52 -7.44
N VAL A 116 9.34 25.98 -8.32
CA VAL A 116 10.67 26.52 -8.66
C VAL A 116 10.62 27.11 -10.07
N TRP A 117 9.62 27.95 -10.37
CA TRP A 117 9.55 28.82 -11.54
C TRP A 117 8.59 29.98 -11.23
#